data_AF-A0A915EQ07-F1
#
_entry.id   AF-A0A915EQ07-F1
#
_cell.length_a   1.000
_cell.length_b   1.000
_cell.length_c   1.000
_cell.angle_alpha   90.00
_cell.angle_beta   90.00
_cell.angle_gamma   90.00
#
_symmetry.space_group_name_H-M   'P 1'
#
loop_
_entity.id
_entity.type
_entity.pdbx_description
1 polymer ?
#
loop_
_entity_poly.entity_id
_entity_poly.type
_entity_poly.pdbx_seq_one_letter_code
_entity_poly.pdbx_strand_id
1 'polypeptide(L)'
;MSPEALQRAPESANTRAADMWSFGICLWELNTREVPFAELSPMEAGMKVALEGLRVQIPPGISRNMFRLMNICLNEDQDDFEILAKLNLSLTAHGINQEWKRDKYVLAIRELQGSHTADVINTAIREILEEWEIKQEVCHVIVRDGAANMKKAFEEKTMRFRYSTWAMFLEMLLARGARVNTTNMDDD
;
A
#
# COMPACT_ATOMS: atom_id res chain seq x y z
N MET A 1 -3.94 -2.68 -20.73
CA MET A 1 -2.93 -1.62 -20.98
C MET A 1 -3.53 -0.29 -20.57
N SER A 2 -2.73 0.63 -20.05
CA SER A 2 -3.22 1.94 -19.62
C SER A 2 -3.57 2.85 -20.81
N PRO A 3 -4.44 3.86 -20.61
CA PRO A 3 -4.84 4.78 -21.67
C PRO A 3 -3.65 5.49 -22.34
N GLU A 4 -2.68 5.96 -21.56
CA GLU A 4 -1.52 6.68 -22.07
C GLU A 4 -0.55 5.79 -22.85
N ALA A 5 -0.40 4.52 -22.45
CA ALA A 5 0.42 3.56 -23.19
C ALA A 5 -0.21 3.15 -24.52
N LEU A 6 -1.54 3.23 -24.64
CA LEU A 6 -2.26 2.99 -25.89
C LEU A 6 -2.21 4.20 -26.84
N GLN A 7 -2.10 5.42 -26.31
CA GLN A 7 -2.16 6.66 -27.08
C GLN A 7 -0.78 7.24 -27.45
N ARG A 8 0.24 7.03 -26.62
CA ARG A 8 1.57 7.63 -26.79
C ARG A 8 2.58 6.64 -27.34
N ALA A 9 3.64 7.17 -27.95
CA ALA A 9 4.78 6.36 -28.32
C ALA A 9 5.47 5.81 -27.05
N PRO A 10 6.06 4.59 -27.08
CA PRO A 10 6.70 3.98 -25.92
C PRO A 10 7.77 4.85 -25.27
N GLU A 11 8.47 5.68 -26.05
CA GLU A 11 9.55 6.56 -25.59
C GLU A 11 9.04 7.79 -24.80
N SER A 12 7.79 8.20 -25.02
CA SER A 12 7.16 9.35 -24.37
C SER A 12 6.07 8.96 -23.35
N ALA A 13 5.76 7.67 -23.25
CA ALA A 13 4.85 7.13 -22.25
C ALA A 13 5.57 6.92 -20.92
N ASN A 14 4.93 7.29 -19.81
CA ASN A 14 5.47 7.01 -18.50
C ASN A 14 5.25 5.53 -18.15
N THR A 15 6.26 4.70 -18.37
CA THR A 15 6.15 3.24 -18.19
C THR A 15 5.74 2.84 -16.78
N ARG A 16 6.22 3.55 -15.75
CA ARG A 16 5.85 3.25 -14.36
C ARG A 16 4.35 3.46 -14.11
N ALA A 17 3.67 4.25 -14.94
CA ALA A 17 2.27 4.66 -14.79
C ALA A 17 1.42 3.57 -15.36
N ALA A 18 1.82 3.14 -16.55
CA ALA A 18 1.26 2.02 -17.25
C ALA A 18 1.36 0.74 -16.41
N ASP A 19 2.49 0.52 -15.73
CA ASP A 19 2.67 -0.61 -14.81
C ASP A 19 1.71 -0.52 -13.63
N MET A 20 1.55 0.67 -13.06
CA MET A 20 0.65 0.89 -11.93
C MET A 20 -0.83 0.71 -12.29
N TRP A 21 -1.23 1.25 -13.43
CA TRP A 21 -2.56 1.04 -14.00
C TRP A 21 -2.83 -0.45 -14.18
N SER A 22 -1.86 -1.17 -14.73
CA SER A 22 -1.94 -2.62 -14.91
C SER A 22 -2.08 -3.34 -13.57
N PHE A 23 -1.35 -2.90 -12.54
CA PHE A 23 -1.53 -3.39 -11.17
C PHE A 23 -2.93 -3.10 -10.61
N GLY A 24 -3.49 -1.91 -10.86
CA GLY A 24 -4.87 -1.57 -10.48
C GLY A 24 -5.92 -2.48 -11.11
N ILE A 25 -5.74 -2.86 -12.39
CA ILE A 25 -6.60 -3.85 -13.06
C ILE A 25 -6.45 -5.22 -12.41
N CYS A 26 -5.23 -5.66 -12.07
CA CYS A 26 -5.02 -6.93 -11.36
C CYS A 26 -5.71 -6.94 -9.99
N LEU A 27 -5.65 -5.84 -9.23
CA LEU A 27 -6.35 -5.71 -7.96
C LEU A 27 -7.87 -5.83 -8.14
N TRP A 28 -8.40 -5.20 -9.19
CA TRP A 28 -9.81 -5.31 -9.55
C TRP A 28 -10.18 -6.77 -9.87
N GLU A 29 -9.41 -7.46 -10.72
CA GLU A 29 -9.63 -8.87 -11.06
C GLU A 29 -9.58 -9.79 -9.85
N LEU A 30 -8.63 -9.59 -8.93
CA LEU A 30 -8.51 -10.37 -7.70
C LEU A 30 -9.72 -10.18 -6.78
N ASN A 31 -10.27 -8.97 -6.76
CA ASN A 31 -11.39 -8.62 -5.91
C ASN A 31 -12.73 -9.09 -6.49
N THR A 32 -12.98 -8.89 -7.78
CA THR A 32 -14.24 -9.30 -8.45
C THR A 32 -14.25 -10.76 -8.85
N ARG A 33 -13.08 -11.36 -9.09
CA ARG A 33 -12.91 -12.68 -9.73
C ARG A 33 -13.48 -12.73 -11.14
N GLU A 34 -13.55 -11.58 -11.80
CA GLU A 34 -14.08 -11.42 -13.15
C GLU A 34 -12.98 -11.03 -14.13
N VAL A 35 -13.24 -11.22 -15.43
CA VAL A 35 -12.36 -10.74 -16.51
C VAL A 35 -12.78 -9.32 -16.87
N PRO A 36 -11.86 -8.33 -16.89
CA PRO A 36 -12.19 -6.95 -17.16
C PRO A 36 -12.67 -6.82 -18.60
N PHE A 37 -13.85 -6.22 -18.76
CA PHE A 37 -14.49 -6.01 -20.07
C PHE A 37 -14.73 -7.30 -20.87
N ALA A 38 -15.11 -8.40 -20.20
CA ALA A 38 -15.30 -9.73 -20.82
C ALA A 38 -16.21 -9.76 -22.08
N GLU A 39 -17.14 -8.81 -22.19
CA GLU A 39 -18.08 -8.69 -23.31
C GLU A 39 -17.47 -8.04 -24.56
N LEU A 40 -16.26 -7.50 -24.47
CA LEU A 40 -15.57 -6.81 -25.57
C LEU A 40 -14.38 -7.62 -26.08
N SER A 41 -14.11 -7.55 -27.38
CA SER A 41 -12.84 -8.05 -27.88
C SER A 41 -11.66 -7.20 -27.37
N PRO A 42 -10.43 -7.74 -27.29
CA PRO A 42 -9.27 -6.97 -26.81
C PRO A 42 -9.02 -5.67 -27.57
N MET A 43 -9.30 -5.65 -28.88
CA MET A 43 -9.16 -4.44 -29.71
C MET A 43 -10.23 -3.39 -29.37
N GLU A 44 -11.49 -3.81 -29.24
CA GLU A 44 -12.59 -2.91 -28.86
C GLU A 44 -12.36 -2.35 -27.46
N ALA A 45 -12.00 -3.20 -26.49
CA ALA A 45 -11.68 -2.76 -25.14
C ALA A 45 -10.53 -1.74 -25.14
N GLY A 46 -9.44 -2.03 -25.87
CA GLY A 46 -8.31 -1.11 -25.99
C GLY A 46 -8.70 0.25 -26.58
N MET A 47 -9.46 0.25 -27.68
CA MET A 47 -9.95 1.48 -28.32
C MET A 47 -10.85 2.30 -27.37
N LYS A 48 -11.78 1.64 -26.67
CA LYS A 48 -12.68 2.31 -25.73
C LYS A 48 -11.97 2.85 -24.50
N VAL A 49 -10.98 2.12 -23.98
CA VAL A 49 -10.14 2.59 -22.87
C VAL A 49 -9.33 3.81 -23.30
N ALA A 50 -8.76 3.79 -24.51
CA ALA A 50 -7.93 4.88 -25.02
C ALA A 50 -8.73 6.13 -25.41
N LEU A 51 -9.89 5.98 -26.05
CA LEU A 51 -10.57 7.10 -26.73
C LEU A 51 -11.94 7.44 -26.16
N GLU A 52 -12.60 6.49 -25.47
CA GLU A 52 -13.97 6.67 -24.97
C GLU A 52 -14.04 6.76 -23.43
N GLY A 53 -12.90 6.70 -22.74
CA GLY A 53 -12.87 6.77 -21.27
C GLY A 53 -13.47 5.54 -20.57
N LEU A 54 -13.47 4.37 -21.23
CA LEU A 54 -13.97 3.13 -20.61
C LEU A 54 -13.11 2.71 -19.42
N ARG A 55 -13.71 2.54 -18.24
CA ARG A 55 -13.02 2.12 -17.00
C ARG A 55 -13.77 0.97 -16.33
N VAL A 56 -13.04 0.18 -15.56
CA VAL A 56 -13.65 -0.85 -14.69
C VAL A 56 -14.46 -0.18 -13.58
N GLN A 57 -15.59 -0.77 -13.21
CA GLN A 57 -16.44 -0.27 -12.12
C GLN A 57 -15.98 -0.92 -10.81
N ILE A 58 -15.67 -0.11 -9.80
CA ILE A 58 -15.29 -0.63 -8.49
C ILE A 58 -16.56 -1.09 -7.75
N PRO A 59 -16.69 -2.39 -7.41
CA PRO A 59 -17.91 -2.92 -6.81
C PRO A 59 -18.13 -2.36 -5.38
N PRO A 60 -19.39 -2.19 -4.95
CA PRO A 60 -19.69 -1.84 -3.58
C PRO A 60 -19.37 -3.01 -2.63
N GLY A 61 -19.08 -2.71 -1.36
CA GLY A 61 -18.79 -3.73 -0.35
C GLY A 61 -17.33 -4.21 -0.30
N ILE A 62 -16.41 -3.44 -0.87
CA ILE A 62 -14.97 -3.68 -0.70
C ILE A 62 -14.42 -2.87 0.47
N SER A 63 -13.37 -3.39 1.11
CA SER A 63 -12.71 -2.67 2.21
C SER A 63 -12.20 -1.31 1.75
N ARG A 64 -12.27 -0.32 2.65
CA ARG A 64 -11.87 1.08 2.36
C ARG A 64 -10.43 1.18 1.83
N ASN A 65 -9.54 0.35 2.35
CA ASN A 65 -8.13 0.32 1.94
C ASN A 65 -7.97 -0.23 0.51
N MET A 66 -8.72 -1.28 0.16
CA MET A 66 -8.72 -1.84 -1.19
C MET A 66 -9.30 -0.85 -2.20
N PHE A 67 -10.41 -0.19 -1.86
CA PHE A 67 -10.99 0.88 -2.67
C PHE A 67 -9.98 1.99 -2.94
N ARG A 68 -9.33 2.50 -1.89
CA ARG A 68 -8.32 3.56 -2.02
C ARG A 68 -7.17 3.12 -2.92
N LEU A 69 -6.62 1.93 -2.69
CA LEU A 69 -5.48 1.43 -3.48
C LEU A 69 -5.85 1.29 -4.96
N MET A 70 -6.99 0.66 -5.28
CA MET A 70 -7.44 0.53 -6.67
C MET A 70 -7.69 1.90 -7.32
N ASN A 71 -8.32 2.83 -6.60
CA ASN A 71 -8.62 4.17 -7.13
C ASN A 71 -7.33 4.96 -7.42
N ILE A 72 -6.30 4.81 -6.58
CA ILE A 72 -4.99 5.43 -6.82
C ILE A 72 -4.30 4.80 -8.04
N CYS A 73 -4.28 3.47 -8.13
CA CYS A 73 -3.62 2.77 -9.23
C CYS A 73 -4.29 3.04 -10.58
N LEU A 74 -5.62 3.23 -10.60
CA LEU A 74 -6.43 3.47 -11.78
C LEU A 74 -6.70 4.97 -12.04
N ASN A 75 -5.88 5.88 -11.50
CA ASN A 75 -5.97 7.29 -11.85
C ASN A 75 -5.11 7.63 -13.08
N GLU A 76 -5.59 8.56 -13.91
CA GLU A 76 -4.97 8.95 -15.19
C GLU A 76 -4.04 10.15 -15.06
N ASP A 77 -4.22 10.94 -14.00
CA ASP A 77 -3.40 12.12 -13.76
C ASP A 77 -1.98 11.68 -13.37
N GLN A 78 -1.01 11.99 -14.25
CA GLN A 78 0.39 11.59 -14.10
C GLN A 78 1.09 12.24 -12.89
N ASP A 79 0.47 13.23 -12.26
CA ASP A 79 0.93 13.82 -11.00
C ASP A 79 0.56 12.97 -9.77
N ASP A 80 -0.32 11.96 -9.94
CA ASP A 80 -0.70 11.03 -8.88
C ASP A 80 0.24 9.83 -8.75
N PHE A 81 1.32 9.80 -9.52
CA PHE A 81 2.49 9.01 -9.11
C PHE A 81 3.08 9.46 -7.81
N GLU A 82 2.95 10.76 -7.56
CA GLU A 82 3.22 11.28 -6.26
C GLU A 82 2.27 10.61 -5.26
N ILE A 83 1.09 10.09 -5.60
CA ILE A 83 0.15 9.41 -4.69
C ILE A 83 0.55 7.98 -4.31
N LEU A 84 1.17 7.19 -5.18
CA LEU A 84 1.79 5.93 -4.72
C LEU A 84 3.12 6.15 -4.01
N ALA A 85 3.81 7.26 -4.33
CA ALA A 85 4.83 7.80 -3.45
C ALA A 85 4.22 8.44 -2.16
N LYS A 86 2.94 8.86 -2.17
CA LYS A 86 2.16 9.45 -1.04
C LYS A 86 1.37 8.41 -0.26
N LEU A 87 1.57 7.12 -0.53
CA LEU A 87 1.49 6.09 0.51
C LEU A 87 2.65 6.39 1.48
N ASN A 88 2.47 7.45 2.25
CA ASN A 88 3.54 8.12 2.95
C ASN A 88 4.01 7.31 4.17
N LEU A 89 3.18 6.36 4.64
CA LEU A 89 3.57 5.36 5.61
C LEU A 89 2.64 4.16 5.52
N SER A 90 3.17 3.00 5.14
CA SER A 90 2.52 1.71 5.37
C SER A 90 3.21 1.00 6.52
N LEU A 91 2.43 0.44 7.44
CA LEU A 91 2.95 -0.30 8.59
C LEU A 91 2.28 -1.65 8.72
N THR A 92 3.09 -2.71 8.66
CA THR A 92 2.63 -4.10 8.82
C THR A 92 3.31 -4.72 10.03
N ALA A 93 2.54 -5.39 10.89
CA ALA A 93 3.04 -6.21 11.98
C ALA A 93 2.95 -7.69 11.63
N HIS A 94 3.96 -8.43 12.06
CA HIS A 94 4.04 -9.87 11.96
C HIS A 94 4.28 -10.45 13.36
N GLY A 95 3.56 -11.50 13.71
CA GLY A 95 3.74 -12.19 15.00
C GLY A 95 3.68 -13.69 14.81
N ILE A 96 4.07 -14.44 15.84
CA ILE A 96 3.81 -15.88 15.92
C ILE A 96 2.89 -16.11 17.11
N ASN A 97 1.74 -16.73 16.86
CA ASN A 97 0.77 -17.05 17.91
C ASN A 97 1.16 -18.32 18.69
N GLN A 98 0.30 -18.69 19.63
CA GLN A 98 0.53 -19.85 20.49
C GLN A 98 0.55 -21.18 19.71
N GLU A 99 -0.06 -21.23 18.53
CA GLU A 99 -0.11 -22.39 17.63
C GLU A 99 1.08 -22.48 16.66
N TRP A 100 2.11 -21.64 16.83
CA TRP A 100 3.24 -21.54 15.90
C TRP A 100 2.86 -21.12 14.47
N LYS A 101 1.70 -20.49 14.29
CA LYS A 101 1.32 -19.88 13.02
C LYS A 101 1.78 -18.42 13.00
N ARG A 102 2.22 -17.98 11.81
CA ARG A 102 2.58 -16.58 11.56
C ARG A 102 1.30 -15.78 11.33
N ASP A 103 1.05 -14.81 12.18
CA ASP A 103 0.00 -13.82 11.99
C ASP A 103 0.59 -12.59 11.29
N LYS A 104 -0.23 -11.95 10.46
CA LYS A 104 0.10 -10.73 9.72
C LYS A 104 -1.04 -9.73 9.88
N TYR A 105 -0.69 -8.51 10.26
CA TYR A 105 -1.62 -7.40 10.47
C TYR A 105 -1.14 -6.20 9.66
N VAL A 106 -1.94 -5.70 8.74
CA VAL A 106 -1.68 -4.39 8.12
C VAL A 106 -2.25 -3.34 9.06
N LEU A 107 -1.39 -2.73 9.88
CA LEU A 107 -1.80 -1.81 10.94
C LEU A 107 -2.28 -0.48 10.36
N ALA A 108 -1.62 0.00 9.31
CA ALA A 108 -1.95 1.29 8.72
C ALA A 108 -1.46 1.43 7.29
N ILE A 109 -2.24 2.17 6.52
CA ILE A 109 -1.88 2.79 5.24
C ILE A 109 -2.27 4.26 5.37
N ARG A 110 -1.30 5.14 5.63
CA ARG A 110 -1.54 6.57 5.90
C ARG A 110 -0.84 7.48 4.91
N GLU A 111 -1.49 8.59 4.65
CA GLU A 111 -0.91 9.75 4.00
C GLU A 111 -0.33 10.69 5.07
N LEU A 112 0.94 11.06 4.96
CA LEU A 112 1.64 12.05 5.77
C LEU A 112 1.70 13.33 4.95
N GLN A 113 0.92 14.31 5.38
CA GLN A 113 0.89 15.62 4.74
C GLN A 113 2.17 16.40 5.06
N GLY A 114 2.72 17.11 4.08
CA GLY A 114 3.92 17.95 4.24
C GLY A 114 5.24 17.18 4.25
N SER A 115 6.29 17.79 4.80
CA SER A 115 7.66 17.24 4.77
C SER A 115 7.78 16.01 5.69
N HIS A 116 8.23 14.87 5.14
CA HIS A 116 8.44 13.62 5.88
C HIS A 116 9.70 13.66 6.74
N THR A 117 9.74 14.57 7.70
CA THR A 117 10.83 14.63 8.67
C THR A 117 10.80 13.39 9.57
N ALA A 118 11.93 13.12 10.22
CA ALA A 118 12.05 12.00 11.15
C ALA A 118 10.97 12.05 12.27
N ASP A 119 10.68 13.25 12.77
CA ASP A 119 9.72 13.47 13.86
C ASP A 119 8.27 13.19 13.42
N VAL A 120 7.89 13.61 12.21
CA VAL A 120 6.56 13.35 11.64
C VAL A 120 6.36 11.84 11.46
N ILE A 121 7.35 11.15 10.92
CA ILE A 121 7.33 9.69 10.72
C ILE A 121 7.21 8.98 12.08
N ASN A 122 8.06 9.33 13.05
CA ASN A 122 8.06 8.71 14.38
C ASN A 122 6.72 8.89 15.09
N THR A 123 6.16 10.10 15.04
CA THR A 123 4.86 10.43 15.64
C THR A 123 3.75 9.58 15.02
N ALA A 124 3.68 9.52 13.68
CA ALA A 124 2.67 8.72 12.99
C ALA A 124 2.75 7.24 13.37
N ILE A 125 3.95 6.67 13.50
CA ILE A 125 4.13 5.26 13.92
C ILE A 125 3.65 5.06 15.36
N ARG A 126 3.96 5.99 16.28
CA ARG A 126 3.52 5.90 17.68
C ARG A 126 1.99 5.91 17.77
N GLU A 127 1.35 6.81 17.05
CA GLU A 127 -0.12 6.87 16.97
C GLU A 127 -0.71 5.56 16.45
N ILE A 128 -0.14 4.97 15.40
CA ILE A 128 -0.58 3.67 14.89
C ILE A 128 -0.41 2.58 15.96
N LEU A 129 0.71 2.53 16.67
CA LEU A 129 0.92 1.51 17.71
C LEU A 129 -0.05 1.69 18.89
N GLU A 130 -0.35 2.92 19.28
CA GLU A 130 -1.32 3.23 20.32
C GLU A 130 -2.74 2.82 19.93
N GLU A 131 -3.16 3.11 18.68
CA GLU A 131 -4.46 2.68 18.15
C GLU A 131 -4.68 1.17 18.20
N TRP A 132 -3.62 0.40 17.99
CA TRP A 132 -3.65 -1.07 18.00
C TRP A 132 -3.28 -1.68 19.36
N GLU A 133 -3.08 -0.83 20.38
CA GLU A 133 -2.63 -1.20 21.74
C GLU A 133 -1.31 -2.01 21.76
N ILE A 134 -0.46 -1.80 20.75
CA ILE A 134 0.83 -2.49 20.61
C ILE A 134 1.89 -1.74 21.41
N LYS A 135 2.30 -2.32 22.52
CA LYS A 135 3.39 -1.77 23.33
C LYS A 135 4.73 -1.89 22.62
N GLN A 136 5.57 -0.85 22.67
CA GLN A 136 6.89 -0.88 22.03
C GLN A 136 7.80 -2.01 22.55
N GLU A 137 7.62 -2.44 23.80
CA GLU A 137 8.37 -3.54 24.44
C GLU A 137 8.16 -4.90 23.76
N VAL A 138 7.04 -5.08 23.05
CA VAL A 138 6.77 -6.30 22.29
C VAL A 138 7.27 -6.22 20.85
N CYS A 139 7.79 -5.08 20.39
CA CYS A 139 8.31 -4.91 19.03
C CYS A 139 9.78 -5.35 18.96
N HIS A 140 10.03 -6.56 18.51
CA HIS A 140 11.36 -7.18 18.48
C HIS A 140 12.25 -6.65 17.35
N VAL A 141 11.68 -6.50 16.15
CA VAL A 141 12.40 -6.09 14.92
C VAL A 141 11.57 -5.07 14.17
N ILE A 142 12.25 -4.08 13.59
CA ILE A 142 11.66 -3.20 12.58
C ILE A 142 12.52 -3.22 11.33
N VAL A 143 11.90 -3.52 10.21
CA VAL A 143 12.46 -3.47 8.87
C VAL A 143 11.89 -2.25 8.18
N ARG A 144 12.76 -1.36 7.71
CA ARG A 144 12.40 -0.06 7.13
C ARG A 144 13.16 0.19 5.83
N ASP A 145 12.70 1.13 5.02
CA ASP A 145 13.41 1.54 3.81
C ASP A 145 14.72 2.31 4.11
N GLY A 146 15.56 2.47 3.09
CA GLY A 146 16.87 3.10 3.19
C GLY A 146 16.91 4.62 3.43
N ALA A 147 15.78 5.33 3.43
CA ALA A 147 15.72 6.79 3.43
C ALA A 147 16.32 7.42 4.70
N ALA A 148 16.92 8.60 4.55
CA ALA A 148 17.63 9.28 5.64
C ALA A 148 16.70 9.62 6.82
N ASN A 149 15.48 10.10 6.53
CA ASN A 149 14.50 10.43 7.56
C ASN A 149 13.93 9.18 8.22
N MET A 150 13.76 8.08 7.47
CA MET A 150 13.39 6.77 8.01
C MET A 150 14.49 6.14 8.87
N LYS A 151 15.77 6.45 8.63
CA LYS A 151 16.84 6.05 9.56
C LYS A 151 16.75 6.84 10.86
N LYS A 152 16.67 8.17 10.75
CA LYS A 152 16.58 9.09 11.90
C LYS A 152 15.36 8.85 12.76
N ALA A 153 14.21 8.54 12.16
CA ALA A 153 12.96 8.26 12.88
C ALA A 153 13.06 7.07 13.85
N PHE A 154 14.06 6.19 13.68
CA PHE A 154 14.27 5.00 14.50
C PHE A 154 15.68 4.95 15.14
N GLU A 155 16.36 6.10 15.23
CA GLU A 155 17.66 6.21 15.91
C GLU A 155 17.52 6.18 17.44
N GLU A 156 16.36 6.57 17.99
CA GLU A 156 16.08 6.48 19.42
C GLU A 156 15.85 5.05 19.92
N LYS A 157 16.39 4.79 21.11
CA LYS A 157 16.58 3.49 21.74
C LYS A 157 15.27 2.75 22.05
N THR A 158 14.81 1.85 21.18
CA THR A 158 13.95 0.72 21.63
C THR A 158 13.93 -0.54 20.74
N MET A 159 14.56 -0.58 19.56
CA MET A 159 14.32 -1.70 18.62
C MET A 159 15.63 -2.23 18.01
N ARG A 160 15.92 -3.52 18.24
CA ARG A 160 17.29 -4.07 18.25
C ARG A 160 17.80 -4.71 16.96
N PHE A 161 17.03 -4.73 15.89
CA PHE A 161 17.49 -5.32 14.63
C PHE A 161 17.09 -4.44 13.45
N ARG A 162 18.10 -3.94 12.71
CA ARG A 162 17.97 -2.95 11.64
C ARG A 162 18.33 -3.61 10.31
N TYR A 163 17.34 -3.96 9.50
CA TYR A 163 17.57 -4.36 8.11
C TYR A 163 17.01 -3.28 7.19
N SER A 164 17.79 -2.91 6.17
CA SER A 164 17.36 -1.99 5.12
C SER A 164 16.72 -2.78 3.98
N THR A 165 15.50 -2.43 3.60
CA THR A 165 14.86 -2.90 2.37
C THR A 165 14.91 -1.80 1.30
N TRP A 166 14.82 -2.22 0.02
CA TRP A 166 14.72 -1.32 -1.13
C TRP A 166 13.27 -0.90 -1.44
N ALA A 167 12.30 -1.38 -0.66
CA ALA A 167 10.88 -1.15 -0.88
C ALA A 167 10.31 -0.17 0.16
N MET A 168 9.32 0.65 -0.24
CA MET A 168 8.60 1.64 0.58
C MET A 168 7.67 1.01 1.63
N PHE A 169 8.16 0.03 2.39
CA PHE A 169 7.35 -0.73 3.37
C PHE A 169 8.07 -0.87 4.70
N LEU A 170 7.35 -0.54 5.78
CA LEU A 170 7.79 -0.76 7.16
C LEU A 170 7.15 -2.05 7.68
N GLU A 171 7.98 -3.04 8.04
CA GLU A 171 7.54 -4.29 8.66
C GLU A 171 8.04 -4.40 10.10
N MET A 172 7.16 -4.81 11.01
CA MET A 172 7.45 -5.01 12.43
C MET A 172 7.30 -6.47 12.82
N LEU A 173 8.22 -7.00 13.61
CA LEU A 173 8.10 -8.32 14.23
C LEU A 173 7.72 -8.17 15.70
N LEU A 174 6.60 -8.75 16.10
CA LEU A 174 6.11 -8.76 17.46
C LEU A 174 6.61 -10.00 18.22
N ALA A 175 6.81 -9.84 19.53
CA ALA A 175 7.15 -10.90 20.44
C ALA A 175 6.02 -11.94 20.52
N ARG A 176 6.38 -13.17 20.87
CA ARG A 176 5.41 -14.28 21.00
C ARG A 176 4.30 -13.91 21.99
N GLY A 177 3.05 -14.10 21.58
CA GLY A 177 1.89 -13.84 22.42
C GLY A 177 1.60 -12.35 22.66
N ALA A 178 2.23 -11.45 21.89
CA ALA A 178 1.81 -10.06 21.83
C ALA A 178 0.32 -10.00 21.43
N ARG A 179 -0.47 -9.31 22.25
CA ARG A 179 -1.87 -9.05 21.94
C ARG A 179 -1.91 -7.85 21.02
N VAL A 180 -2.48 -8.03 19.84
CA VAL A 180 -2.83 -6.96 18.92
C VAL A 180 -4.33 -6.75 19.07
N ASN A 181 -4.75 -5.52 19.35
CA ASN A 181 -6.18 -5.25 19.40
C ASN A 181 -6.74 -5.25 17.97
N THR A 182 -7.52 -6.28 17.63
CA THR A 182 -8.11 -6.45 16.29
C THR A 182 -9.48 -5.82 16.15
N THR A 183 -10.01 -5.10 17.14
CA THR A 183 -11.33 -4.43 17.02
C THR A 183 -11.37 -3.36 15.93
N ASN A 184 -10.20 -2.91 15.46
CA ASN A 184 -10.04 -1.97 14.34
C ASN A 184 -9.80 -2.68 13.00
N MET A 185 -9.75 -4.02 12.96
CA MET A 185 -9.95 -4.73 11.71
C MET A 185 -11.43 -4.55 11.40
N ASP A 186 -11.73 -3.65 10.46
CA ASP A 186 -13.09 -3.49 9.93
C ASP A 186 -13.72 -4.88 9.80
N ASP A 187 -14.85 -5.10 10.47
CA ASP A 187 -15.72 -6.25 10.24
C ASP A 187 -16.09 -6.20 8.74
N ASP A 188 -15.37 -7.01 7.95
CA ASP A 188 -15.53 -7.35 6.53
C ASP A 188 -16.39 -6.42 5.63
#